data_AF-A0A0K1Q926-F1
#
_entry.id   AF-A0A0K1Q926-F1
#
_cell.length_a   1.000
_cell.length_b   1.000
_cell.length_c   1.000
_cell.angle_alpha   90.00
_cell.angle_beta   90.00
_cell.angle_gamma   90.00
#
_symmetry.space_group_name_H-M   'P 1'
#
loop_
_entity.id
_entity.type
_entity.pdbx_description
1 polymer ?
#
loop_
_entity_poly.entity_id
_entity_poly.type
_entity_poly.pdbx_seq_one_letter_code
_entity_poly.pdbx_strand_id
1 'polypeptide(L)'
;MQRASAFTMASNMQSPRIMKKHLAFVVVALGVLGGVAACSSSSDSTFGNQKAEDDGGPPPISPIVPEASTDDSGDSGPAQCSPKIPDDYKATWAKPVVDHTACTADELTDYFNACLADPNKKDQCATFAAAHDKCVKCTEPADGSGPIQWFMDRLYYALNVPSCIALVEGNTADDSCGAAYNAVLQCTRVACEGCLATGGNFDTDFKSCRTNAQGTGLCKSYDTVRADTCKNVTSAGSDATVTCSPGSSTPVEHYTRVMTLFCGPTR
;
A
#
# COMPACT_ATOMS: atom_id res chain seq x y z
N MET A 1 -56.92 -17.28 24.62
CA MET A 1 -56.68 -18.30 25.68
C MET A 1 -55.56 -19.20 25.22
N GLN A 2 -54.72 -19.71 26.13
CA GLN A 2 -53.57 -20.61 25.85
C GLN A 2 -52.46 -19.96 24.99
N ARG A 3 -51.17 -20.28 25.15
CA ARG A 3 -50.47 -21.00 26.24
C ARG A 3 -49.06 -20.40 26.38
N ALA A 4 -48.47 -20.48 27.57
CA ALA A 4 -47.09 -20.05 27.80
C ALA A 4 -46.12 -21.23 27.72
N SER A 5 -44.86 -20.94 27.36
CA SER A 5 -43.68 -21.74 27.70
C SER A 5 -42.48 -20.80 27.82
N ALA A 6 -41.88 -20.74 29.00
CA ALA A 6 -40.55 -20.17 29.20
C ALA A 6 -39.52 -21.30 29.19
N PHE A 7 -38.28 -21.02 28.77
CA PHE A 7 -37.18 -21.97 28.90
C PHE A 7 -35.94 -21.27 29.45
N THR A 8 -35.60 -21.59 30.70
CA THR A 8 -34.40 -21.12 31.38
C THR A 8 -33.44 -22.30 31.51
N MET A 9 -32.24 -22.18 30.96
CA MET A 9 -31.11 -23.03 31.33
C MET A 9 -29.90 -22.16 31.64
N ALA A 10 -29.56 -22.10 32.93
CA ALA A 10 -28.27 -21.61 33.39
C ALA A 10 -27.33 -22.80 33.55
N SER A 11 -26.09 -22.69 33.07
CA SER A 11 -25.03 -23.66 33.33
C SER A 11 -23.75 -22.92 33.75
N ASN A 12 -23.47 -22.96 35.05
CA ASN A 12 -22.11 -22.74 35.54
C ASN A 12 -21.21 -23.85 34.98
N MET A 13 -20.02 -23.50 34.49
CA MET A 13 -18.92 -24.46 34.41
C MET A 13 -17.60 -23.80 34.82
N GLN A 14 -16.72 -24.59 35.42
CA GLN A 14 -15.67 -24.09 36.31
C GLN A 14 -14.38 -23.75 35.57
N SER A 15 -13.65 -22.76 36.10
CA SER A 15 -12.26 -22.47 35.69
C SER A 15 -11.28 -23.46 36.33
N PRO A 16 -10.37 -24.07 35.54
CA PRO A 16 -9.13 -24.65 36.04
C PRO A 16 -7.95 -23.68 35.82
N ARG A 17 -7.29 -23.25 36.91
CA ARG A 17 -5.96 -22.61 36.83
C ARG A 17 -4.92 -23.68 36.52
N ILE A 18 -4.18 -23.58 35.41
CA ILE A 18 -3.06 -24.50 35.13
C ILE A 18 -1.72 -23.76 35.03
N MET A 19 -0.98 -23.88 36.13
CA MET A 19 0.48 -23.96 36.27
C MET A 19 1.39 -23.17 35.31
N LYS A 20 2.15 -22.24 35.93
CA LYS A 20 3.48 -21.84 35.46
C LYS A 20 4.35 -23.07 35.15
N LYS A 21 5.10 -23.04 34.05
CA LYS A 21 6.36 -23.78 33.93
C LYS A 21 7.46 -22.84 33.45
N HIS A 22 8.53 -22.77 34.23
CA HIS A 22 9.75 -22.07 33.83
C HIS A 22 10.53 -22.97 32.87
N LEU A 23 11.02 -22.41 31.76
CA LEU A 23 12.21 -22.94 31.10
C LEU A 23 13.22 -21.79 30.99
N ALA A 24 14.37 -21.95 31.63
CA ALA A 24 15.53 -21.12 31.35
C ALA A 24 16.29 -21.76 30.18
N PHE A 25 16.77 -20.94 29.24
CA PHE A 25 17.74 -21.39 28.23
C PHE A 25 19.11 -20.75 28.45
N VAL A 26 20.12 -21.57 28.16
CA VAL A 26 21.50 -21.41 28.61
C VAL A 26 22.21 -20.27 27.88
N VAL A 27 22.92 -19.43 28.64
CA VAL A 27 23.95 -18.54 28.07
C VAL A 27 25.16 -19.39 27.71
N VAL A 28 25.49 -19.48 26.42
CA VAL A 28 26.78 -19.99 25.92
C VAL A 28 27.61 -18.80 25.46
N ALA A 29 28.88 -18.77 25.85
CA ALA A 29 29.74 -17.60 25.71
C ALA A 29 30.99 -17.88 24.85
N LEU A 30 31.39 -16.87 24.08
CA LEU A 30 32.68 -16.64 23.43
C LEU A 30 33.31 -17.75 22.56
N GLY A 31 33.57 -17.40 21.30
CA GLY A 31 34.97 -17.43 20.81
C GLY A 31 35.22 -18.06 19.44
N VAL A 32 35.79 -17.27 18.52
CA VAL A 32 37.04 -17.53 17.79
C VAL A 32 37.36 -16.31 16.90
N LEU A 33 38.66 -16.07 16.63
CA LEU A 33 39.19 -14.96 15.83
C LEU A 33 39.62 -15.42 14.43
N GLY A 34 39.46 -14.52 13.45
CA GLY A 34 40.38 -14.40 12.30
C GLY A 34 40.13 -15.33 11.11
N GLY A 35 40.01 -14.74 9.91
CA GLY A 35 39.88 -15.48 8.65
C GLY A 35 39.62 -14.59 7.44
N VAL A 36 40.62 -13.86 6.96
CA VAL A 36 40.56 -13.19 5.65
C VAL A 36 40.97 -14.17 4.55
N ALA A 37 40.03 -14.48 3.66
CA ALA A 37 40.24 -15.21 2.41
C ALA A 37 39.29 -14.63 1.34
N ALA A 38 39.76 -14.48 0.10
CA ALA A 38 39.04 -13.77 -0.95
C ALA A 38 38.74 -14.64 -2.18
N CYS A 39 37.53 -14.48 -2.70
CA CYS A 39 37.07 -14.64 -4.09
C CYS A 39 37.44 -15.90 -4.90
N SER A 40 36.43 -16.74 -5.17
CA SER A 40 36.08 -17.37 -6.47
C SER A 40 34.90 -18.35 -6.25
N SER A 41 33.99 -18.64 -7.20
CA SER A 41 33.61 -18.02 -8.48
C SER A 41 32.39 -18.82 -9.01
N SER A 42 31.33 -18.27 -9.59
CA SER A 42 31.00 -16.88 -9.97
C SER A 42 29.60 -16.54 -9.39
N SER A 43 28.66 -15.73 -9.92
CA SER A 43 28.48 -15.05 -11.22
C SER A 43 27.82 -13.69 -11.03
N ASP A 44 28.22 -12.72 -11.85
CA ASP A 44 27.77 -11.33 -11.77
C ASP A 44 26.67 -11.02 -12.81
N SER A 45 25.56 -10.42 -12.37
CA SER A 45 24.64 -9.68 -13.25
C SER A 45 24.94 -8.19 -13.10
N THR A 46 25.40 -7.55 -14.17
CA THR A 46 25.62 -6.10 -14.23
C THR A 46 25.10 -5.54 -15.55
N PHE A 47 24.43 -4.39 -15.48
CA PHE A 47 24.11 -3.58 -16.65
C PHE A 47 24.51 -2.12 -16.41
N GLY A 48 24.85 -1.42 -17.49
CA GLY A 48 25.69 -0.22 -17.44
C GLY A 48 25.00 1.03 -16.90
N ASN A 49 25.79 1.90 -16.26
CA ASN A 49 25.33 3.19 -15.75
C ASN A 49 24.76 4.10 -16.87
N GLN A 50 23.53 4.57 -16.69
CA GLN A 50 23.21 5.95 -17.01
C GLN A 50 22.79 6.68 -15.73
N LYS A 51 23.39 7.85 -15.51
CA LYS A 51 23.14 8.72 -14.36
C LYS A 51 21.85 9.49 -14.62
N ALA A 52 20.81 9.25 -13.82
CA ALA A 52 19.66 10.15 -13.75
C ALA A 52 20.11 11.52 -13.21
N GLU A 53 19.60 12.60 -13.80
CA GLU A 53 19.77 13.95 -13.23
C GLU A 53 18.62 14.24 -12.27
N ASP A 54 18.94 14.94 -11.18
CA ASP A 54 18.08 15.11 -10.01
C ASP A 54 17.24 16.40 -10.12
N ASP A 55 16.20 16.35 -10.95
CA ASP A 55 15.10 17.32 -10.87
C ASP A 55 14.25 16.99 -9.62
N GLY A 56 14.61 17.61 -8.50
CA GLY A 56 14.15 17.31 -7.13
C GLY A 56 12.67 17.55 -6.81
N GLY A 57 11.75 17.02 -7.61
CA GLY A 57 10.35 16.83 -7.25
C GLY A 57 10.16 15.66 -6.28
N PRO A 58 9.09 15.64 -5.46
CA PRO A 58 8.82 14.51 -4.58
C PRO A 58 8.54 13.24 -5.41
N PRO A 59 9.16 12.08 -5.07
CA PRO A 59 9.08 10.88 -5.90
C PRO A 59 7.64 10.35 -6.02
N PRO A 60 7.25 9.78 -7.17
CA PRO A 60 5.89 9.31 -7.41
C PRO A 60 5.55 8.14 -6.50
N ILE A 61 4.71 8.40 -5.50
CA ILE A 61 4.26 7.42 -4.50
C ILE A 61 3.76 6.16 -5.23
N SER A 62 4.40 5.05 -4.90
CA SER A 62 4.19 3.71 -5.46
C SER A 62 4.59 2.69 -4.39
N PRO A 63 3.76 1.70 -4.03
CA PRO A 63 4.23 0.54 -3.30
C PRO A 63 5.19 -0.27 -4.18
N ILE A 64 6.18 -0.90 -3.55
CA ILE A 64 7.10 -1.82 -4.24
C ILE A 64 6.47 -3.21 -4.24
N VAL A 65 6.41 -3.83 -5.41
CA VAL A 65 6.24 -5.28 -5.60
C VAL A 65 7.32 -5.70 -6.60
N PRO A 66 8.11 -6.77 -6.34
CA PRO A 66 9.41 -6.95 -6.97
C PRO A 66 9.36 -7.39 -8.45
N GLU A 67 10.47 -7.12 -9.12
CA GLU A 67 10.72 -7.35 -10.55
C GLU A 67 10.57 -8.83 -10.94
N ALA A 68 9.79 -9.08 -12.00
CA ALA A 68 9.75 -10.37 -12.69
C ALA A 68 10.47 -10.26 -14.04
N SER A 69 11.33 -11.24 -14.34
CA SER A 69 12.28 -11.20 -15.45
C SER A 69 11.62 -11.10 -16.84
N THR A 70 12.25 -10.36 -17.75
CA THR A 70 12.01 -10.44 -19.20
C THR A 70 13.32 -10.81 -19.90
N ASP A 71 13.33 -11.94 -20.60
CA ASP A 71 14.44 -12.32 -21.47
C ASP A 71 14.58 -11.36 -22.65
N ASP A 72 15.83 -11.08 -23.06
CA ASP A 72 16.14 -10.23 -24.20
C ASP A 72 15.69 -10.89 -25.51
N SER A 73 14.71 -10.30 -26.20
CA SER A 73 14.11 -10.86 -27.42
C SER A 73 13.48 -9.80 -28.33
N GLY A 74 14.32 -8.93 -28.87
CA GLY A 74 14.06 -8.27 -30.16
C GLY A 74 13.53 -6.84 -30.07
N ASP A 75 14.40 -5.89 -30.42
CA ASP A 75 14.15 -4.46 -30.59
C ASP A 75 12.80 -4.14 -31.26
N SER A 76 11.83 -3.82 -30.41
CA SER A 76 10.66 -3.02 -30.72
C SER A 76 10.62 -1.94 -29.65
N GLY A 77 11.10 -0.74 -29.99
CA GLY A 77 11.17 0.38 -29.04
C GLY A 77 9.86 0.58 -28.27
N PRO A 78 9.92 0.92 -26.97
CA PRO A 78 8.82 0.77 -26.03
C PRO A 78 7.55 1.42 -26.55
N ALA A 79 6.45 0.67 -26.52
CA ALA A 79 5.19 1.05 -27.15
C ALA A 79 4.70 2.39 -26.58
N GLN A 80 4.87 3.47 -27.36
CA GLN A 80 4.61 4.84 -26.91
C GLN A 80 3.11 5.10 -26.76
N CYS A 81 2.55 4.61 -25.65
CA CYS A 81 1.19 4.90 -25.24
C CYS A 81 1.09 6.38 -24.84
N SER A 82 0.40 7.17 -25.68
CA SER A 82 0.01 8.54 -25.35
C SER A 82 -1.05 8.51 -24.23
N PRO A 83 -0.82 9.15 -23.08
CA PRO A 83 -1.81 9.17 -22.00
C PRO A 83 -3.12 9.79 -22.48
N LYS A 84 -4.27 9.20 -22.12
CA LYS A 84 -5.61 9.69 -22.49
C LYS A 84 -6.61 9.48 -21.36
N ILE A 85 -7.31 10.56 -21.00
CA ILE A 85 -8.47 10.54 -20.10
C ILE A 85 -9.77 10.42 -20.94
N PRO A 86 -10.78 9.66 -20.50
CA PRO A 86 -12.13 9.69 -21.08
C PRO A 86 -12.82 11.06 -20.94
N ASP A 87 -13.58 11.49 -21.94
CA ASP A 87 -14.23 12.82 -21.97
C ASP A 87 -15.27 13.00 -20.85
N ASP A 88 -15.85 11.91 -20.37
CA ASP A 88 -16.81 11.85 -19.28
C ASP A 88 -16.16 11.74 -17.89
N TYR A 89 -14.85 11.51 -17.77
CA TYR A 89 -14.13 11.27 -16.51
C TYR A 89 -14.44 12.31 -15.42
N LYS A 90 -14.81 11.82 -14.24
CA LYS A 90 -14.90 12.59 -12.99
C LYS A 90 -14.22 11.78 -11.89
N ALA A 91 -13.38 12.44 -11.10
CA ALA A 91 -12.84 11.84 -9.88
C ALA A 91 -13.98 11.52 -8.90
N THR A 92 -13.88 10.39 -8.20
CA THR A 92 -14.81 9.98 -7.13
C THR A 92 -14.08 9.99 -5.79
N TRP A 93 -14.76 10.33 -4.70
CA TRP A 93 -14.19 10.30 -3.35
C TRP A 93 -14.93 9.28 -2.49
N ALA A 94 -14.20 8.27 -2.01
CA ALA A 94 -14.65 7.37 -0.95
C ALA A 94 -14.04 7.86 0.36
N LYS A 95 -14.89 8.30 1.30
CA LYS A 95 -14.44 8.79 2.61
C LYS A 95 -13.81 7.64 3.39
N PRO A 96 -12.65 7.84 4.04
CA PRO A 96 -11.99 6.75 4.74
C PRO A 96 -12.85 6.18 5.87
N VAL A 97 -12.90 4.85 5.92
CA VAL A 97 -13.49 4.09 7.01
C VAL A 97 -12.37 3.67 7.96
N VAL A 98 -12.62 3.83 9.26
CA VAL A 98 -11.66 3.53 10.33
C VAL A 98 -12.31 2.58 11.33
N ASP A 99 -11.63 1.47 11.62
CA ASP A 99 -11.91 0.58 12.72
C ASP A 99 -10.59 0.10 13.33
N HIS A 100 -10.11 0.82 14.35
CA HIS A 100 -8.92 0.48 15.13
C HIS A 100 -9.01 -0.84 15.91
N THR A 101 -10.10 -1.60 15.74
CA THR A 101 -10.28 -2.95 16.29
C THR A 101 -10.42 -4.01 15.18
N ALA A 102 -10.16 -3.66 13.90
CA ALA A 102 -10.26 -4.59 12.78
C ALA A 102 -9.07 -5.54 12.65
N CYS A 103 -7.86 -5.04 12.96
CA CYS A 103 -6.61 -5.79 12.93
C CYS A 103 -5.82 -5.57 14.23
N THR A 104 -5.14 -6.61 14.71
CA THR A 104 -3.98 -6.48 15.60
C THR A 104 -2.74 -6.01 14.82
N ALA A 105 -1.70 -5.58 15.52
CA ALA A 105 -0.43 -5.17 14.90
C ALA A 105 0.28 -6.34 14.16
N ASP A 106 0.10 -7.56 14.66
CA ASP A 106 0.63 -8.77 14.05
C ASP A 106 -0.12 -9.10 12.76
N GLU A 107 -1.46 -9.09 12.78
CA GLU A 107 -2.31 -9.30 11.59
C GLU A 107 -2.02 -8.30 10.46
N LEU A 108 -1.70 -7.04 10.77
CA LEU A 108 -1.26 -6.08 9.76
C LEU A 108 0.03 -6.55 9.07
N THR A 109 1.00 -7.04 9.85
CA THR A 109 2.30 -7.49 9.35
C THR A 109 2.16 -8.80 8.56
N ASP A 110 1.33 -9.73 9.03
CA ASP A 110 1.05 -10.99 8.36
C ASP A 110 0.28 -10.79 7.04
N TYR A 111 -0.67 -9.84 6.99
CA TYR A 111 -1.31 -9.46 5.72
C TYR A 111 -0.27 -8.97 4.69
N PHE A 112 0.70 -8.13 5.09
CA PHE A 112 1.77 -7.69 4.17
C PHE A 112 2.57 -8.87 3.62
N ASN A 113 2.99 -9.78 4.51
CA ASN A 113 3.81 -10.94 4.16
C ASN A 113 3.09 -11.98 3.29
N ALA A 114 1.77 -12.11 3.46
CA ALA A 114 0.92 -13.08 2.75
C ALA A 114 0.31 -12.53 1.44
N CYS A 115 -0.06 -11.24 1.40
CA CYS A 115 -0.83 -10.64 0.30
C CYS A 115 -0.07 -9.64 -0.58
N LEU A 116 1.01 -9.00 -0.08
CA LEU A 116 1.63 -7.85 -0.76
C LEU A 116 3.11 -8.07 -1.11
N ALA A 117 3.88 -8.67 -0.21
CA ALA A 117 5.34 -8.77 -0.33
C ALA A 117 5.83 -9.65 -1.51
N ASP A 118 4.97 -10.53 -2.03
CA ASP A 118 5.26 -11.41 -3.17
C ASP A 118 3.93 -11.78 -3.85
N PRO A 119 3.70 -11.38 -5.12
CA PRO A 119 2.42 -11.55 -5.81
C PRO A 119 2.13 -13.00 -6.20
N ASN A 120 3.09 -13.91 -6.02
CA ASN A 120 2.92 -15.34 -6.28
C ASN A 120 2.24 -16.06 -5.11
N LYS A 121 2.21 -15.48 -3.91
CA LYS A 121 1.66 -16.07 -2.67
C LYS A 121 0.12 -16.05 -2.57
N LYS A 122 -0.58 -16.15 -3.70
CA LYS A 122 -2.05 -16.01 -3.78
C LYS A 122 -2.79 -16.95 -2.82
N ASP A 123 -2.31 -18.19 -2.66
CA ASP A 123 -2.88 -19.16 -1.72
C ASP A 123 -2.65 -18.79 -0.25
N GLN A 124 -1.52 -18.14 0.09
CA GLN A 124 -1.24 -17.66 1.44
C GLN A 124 -2.14 -16.47 1.77
N CYS A 125 -2.31 -15.53 0.83
CA CYS A 125 -3.25 -14.43 0.96
C CYS A 125 -4.70 -14.91 1.13
N ALA A 126 -5.14 -15.88 0.32
CA ALA A 126 -6.47 -16.49 0.44
C ALA A 126 -6.66 -17.20 1.79
N THR A 127 -5.62 -17.90 2.29
CA THR A 127 -5.63 -18.53 3.61
C THR A 127 -5.73 -17.50 4.74
N PHE A 128 -4.98 -16.39 4.65
CA PHE A 128 -5.06 -15.29 5.59
C PHE A 128 -6.46 -14.64 5.57
N ALA A 129 -6.99 -14.33 4.39
CA ALA A 129 -8.30 -13.69 4.25
C ALA A 129 -9.46 -14.56 4.78
N ALA A 130 -9.37 -15.88 4.64
CA ALA A 130 -10.34 -16.81 5.20
C ALA A 130 -10.31 -16.87 6.75
N ALA A 131 -9.17 -16.58 7.37
CA ALA A 131 -9.01 -16.56 8.83
C ALA A 131 -9.25 -15.17 9.46
N HIS A 132 -8.92 -14.09 8.74
CA HIS A 132 -8.86 -12.71 9.24
C HIS A 132 -9.82 -11.76 8.49
N ASP A 133 -11.01 -12.26 8.16
CA ASP A 133 -12.08 -11.57 7.40
C ASP A 133 -12.32 -10.10 7.82
N LYS A 134 -12.34 -9.82 9.14
CA LYS A 134 -12.53 -8.46 9.66
C LYS A 134 -11.37 -7.53 9.29
N CYS A 135 -10.14 -8.01 9.44
CA CYS A 135 -8.94 -7.23 9.12
C CYS A 135 -8.84 -6.94 7.62
N VAL A 136 -9.13 -7.95 6.78
CA VAL A 136 -9.17 -7.77 5.31
C VAL A 136 -10.26 -6.79 4.88
N LYS A 137 -11.47 -6.86 5.46
CA LYS A 137 -12.56 -5.92 5.14
C LYS A 137 -12.26 -4.47 5.49
N CYS A 138 -11.46 -4.21 6.52
CA CYS A 138 -10.97 -2.85 6.79
C CYS A 138 -9.82 -2.45 5.85
N THR A 139 -8.94 -3.40 5.52
CA THR A 139 -7.74 -3.21 4.70
C THR A 139 -8.06 -2.87 3.23
N GLU A 140 -8.98 -3.62 2.63
CA GLU A 140 -9.33 -3.56 1.21
C GLU A 140 -10.86 -3.62 0.95
N PRO A 141 -11.65 -2.70 1.54
CA PRO A 141 -13.09 -2.63 1.28
C PRO A 141 -13.37 -2.33 -0.19
N ALA A 142 -14.44 -2.93 -0.71
CA ALA A 142 -14.79 -2.89 -2.13
C ALA A 142 -15.17 -1.50 -2.68
N ASP A 143 -15.34 -0.49 -1.82
CA ASP A 143 -15.57 0.91 -2.18
C ASP A 143 -14.28 1.75 -2.29
N GLY A 144 -13.11 1.17 -1.94
CA GLY A 144 -11.82 1.86 -1.96
C GLY A 144 -11.59 2.85 -0.81
N SER A 145 -12.42 2.80 0.26
CA SER A 145 -12.29 3.65 1.45
C SER A 145 -11.11 3.29 2.38
N GLY A 146 -10.61 2.06 2.30
CA GLY A 146 -9.56 1.54 3.19
C GLY A 146 -8.14 2.00 2.82
N PRO A 147 -7.12 1.53 3.58
CA PRO A 147 -5.72 1.90 3.39
C PRO A 147 -5.10 1.32 2.11
N ILE A 148 -5.68 0.27 1.51
CA ILE A 148 -5.23 -0.31 0.23
C ILE A 148 -6.28 -0.07 -0.86
N GLN A 149 -5.81 0.38 -2.02
CA GLN A 149 -6.60 0.43 -3.24
C GLN A 149 -5.98 -0.49 -4.28
N TRP A 150 -6.72 -1.50 -4.73
CA TRP A 150 -6.32 -2.38 -5.83
C TRP A 150 -6.81 -1.84 -7.18
N PHE A 151 -6.04 -2.10 -8.24
CA PHE A 151 -6.35 -1.64 -9.59
C PHE A 151 -6.16 -2.76 -10.61
N MET A 152 -6.81 -2.63 -11.78
CA MET A 152 -6.74 -3.58 -12.91
C MET A 152 -6.89 -5.04 -12.44
N ASP A 153 -8.04 -5.38 -11.85
CA ASP A 153 -8.37 -6.72 -11.33
C ASP A 153 -7.31 -7.33 -10.39
N ARG A 154 -6.77 -6.47 -9.50
CA ARG A 154 -5.70 -6.76 -8.52
C ARG A 154 -4.31 -7.05 -9.14
N LEU A 155 -4.04 -6.57 -10.35
CA LEU A 155 -2.70 -6.59 -10.96
C LEU A 155 -1.67 -5.81 -10.12
N TYR A 156 -2.07 -4.69 -9.51
CA TYR A 156 -1.25 -3.90 -8.59
C TYR A 156 -2.11 -3.15 -7.57
N TYR A 157 -1.47 -2.57 -6.55
CA TYR A 157 -2.11 -1.76 -5.52
C TYR A 157 -1.42 -0.41 -5.31
N ALA A 158 -2.11 0.51 -4.64
CA ALA A 158 -1.52 1.67 -3.96
C ALA A 158 -1.91 1.67 -2.49
N LEU A 159 -1.05 2.28 -1.65
CA LEU A 159 -1.50 2.79 -0.35
C LEU A 159 -2.36 4.03 -0.58
N ASN A 160 -3.49 4.12 0.13
CA ASN A 160 -4.46 5.21 0.03
C ASN A 160 -3.97 6.47 0.76
N VAL A 161 -2.87 7.04 0.26
CA VAL A 161 -2.27 8.28 0.77
C VAL A 161 -3.26 9.45 0.84
N PRO A 162 -4.18 9.67 -0.12
CA PRO A 162 -5.21 10.69 0.00
C PRO A 162 -6.08 10.53 1.26
N SER A 163 -6.52 9.30 1.55
CA SER A 163 -7.26 9.00 2.78
C SER A 163 -6.39 9.08 4.03
N CYS A 164 -5.12 8.68 3.97
CA CYS A 164 -4.18 8.89 5.07
C CYS A 164 -4.03 10.38 5.41
N ILE A 165 -3.91 11.25 4.41
CA ILE A 165 -3.87 12.71 4.58
C ILE A 165 -5.15 13.19 5.26
N ALA A 166 -6.32 12.79 4.75
CA ALA A 166 -7.62 13.15 5.32
C ALA A 166 -7.77 12.71 6.79
N LEU A 167 -7.22 11.55 7.17
CA LEU A 167 -7.23 11.07 8.55
C LEU A 167 -6.25 11.83 9.45
N VAL A 168 -5.03 12.14 8.99
CA VAL A 168 -4.04 12.90 9.78
C VAL A 168 -4.45 14.37 9.96
N GLU A 169 -5.14 14.96 8.97
CA GLU A 169 -5.75 16.29 9.11
C GLU A 169 -7.05 16.30 9.94
N GLY A 170 -7.66 15.13 10.17
CA GLY A 170 -9.01 15.03 10.75
C GLY A 170 -10.12 15.59 9.84
N ASN A 171 -9.88 15.72 8.54
CA ASN A 171 -10.82 16.27 7.57
C ASN A 171 -11.06 15.30 6.40
N THR A 172 -12.21 14.63 6.43
CA THR A 172 -12.65 13.66 5.40
C THR A 172 -13.68 14.22 4.42
N ALA A 173 -13.93 15.54 4.43
CA ALA A 173 -14.92 16.19 3.57
C ALA A 173 -14.56 16.10 2.07
N ASP A 174 -15.56 16.32 1.21
CA ASP A 174 -15.43 16.19 -0.26
C ASP A 174 -14.57 17.30 -0.89
N ASP A 175 -14.30 18.36 -0.14
CA ASP A 175 -13.44 19.51 -0.45
C ASP A 175 -12.10 19.50 0.33
N SER A 176 -11.81 18.42 1.08
CA SER A 176 -10.55 18.23 1.82
C SER A 176 -9.33 18.13 0.92
N CYS A 177 -8.12 18.37 1.47
CA CYS A 177 -6.89 18.12 0.73
C CYS A 177 -6.77 16.64 0.32
N GLY A 178 -7.20 15.70 1.17
CA GLY A 178 -7.32 14.29 0.80
C GLY A 178 -8.17 14.06 -0.45
N ALA A 179 -9.40 14.59 -0.50
CA ALA A 179 -10.27 14.48 -1.67
C ALA A 179 -9.64 15.09 -2.94
N ALA A 180 -9.02 16.27 -2.82
CA ALA A 180 -8.33 16.94 -3.93
C ALA A 180 -7.08 16.17 -4.42
N TYR A 181 -6.29 15.57 -3.51
CA TYR A 181 -5.12 14.75 -3.84
C TYR A 181 -5.55 13.46 -4.54
N ASN A 182 -6.60 12.80 -4.05
CA ASN A 182 -7.22 11.64 -4.70
C ASN A 182 -7.64 11.95 -6.14
N ALA A 183 -8.24 13.13 -6.38
CA ALA A 183 -8.69 13.50 -7.73
C ALA A 183 -7.54 13.61 -8.74
N VAL A 184 -6.36 14.07 -8.31
CA VAL A 184 -5.13 14.05 -9.14
C VAL A 184 -4.65 12.62 -9.37
N LEU A 185 -4.55 11.79 -8.33
CA LEU A 185 -4.07 10.41 -8.48
C LEU A 185 -4.98 9.57 -9.38
N GLN A 186 -6.30 9.66 -9.21
CA GLN A 186 -7.25 9.00 -10.10
C GLN A 186 -7.11 9.49 -11.55
N CYS A 187 -6.92 10.80 -11.75
CA CYS A 187 -6.73 11.37 -13.07
C CYS A 187 -5.46 10.83 -13.76
N THR A 188 -4.32 10.85 -13.05
CA THR A 188 -3.04 10.32 -13.56
C THR A 188 -3.09 8.81 -13.79
N ARG A 189 -3.86 8.06 -13.00
CA ARG A 189 -4.06 6.61 -13.17
C ARG A 189 -4.92 6.31 -14.39
N VAL A 190 -6.12 6.89 -14.49
CA VAL A 190 -7.05 6.72 -15.61
C VAL A 190 -6.42 7.16 -16.94
N ALA A 191 -5.59 8.21 -16.94
CA ALA A 191 -4.81 8.61 -18.12
C ALA A 191 -3.88 7.50 -18.66
N CYS A 192 -3.54 6.50 -17.84
CA CYS A 192 -2.55 5.45 -18.12
C CYS A 192 -3.08 4.02 -18.02
N GLU A 193 -4.32 3.80 -17.57
CA GLU A 193 -4.95 2.47 -17.51
C GLU A 193 -5.02 1.81 -18.90
N GLY A 194 -5.25 2.60 -19.96
CA GLY A 194 -5.20 2.13 -21.34
C GLY A 194 -3.84 1.59 -21.79
N CYS A 195 -2.74 2.05 -21.18
CA CYS A 195 -1.37 1.60 -21.48
C CYS A 195 -1.02 0.27 -20.79
N LEU A 196 -1.63 -0.01 -19.63
CA LEU A 196 -1.54 -1.33 -19.00
C LEU A 196 -2.39 -2.36 -19.76
N ALA A 197 -3.56 -1.97 -20.25
CA ALA A 197 -4.46 -2.84 -20.99
C ALA A 197 -3.90 -3.37 -22.32
N THR A 198 -2.91 -2.69 -22.93
CA THR A 198 -2.19 -3.17 -24.13
C THR A 198 -1.08 -4.18 -23.83
N GLY A 199 -0.76 -4.41 -22.55
CA GLY A 199 0.48 -5.07 -22.14
C GLY A 199 1.68 -4.12 -22.17
N GLY A 200 2.71 -4.47 -21.39
CA GLY A 200 3.92 -3.66 -21.17
C GLY A 200 4.60 -4.04 -19.86
N ASN A 201 5.73 -3.41 -19.55
CA ASN A 201 6.40 -3.51 -18.26
C ASN A 201 5.81 -2.47 -17.29
N PHE A 202 5.36 -2.90 -16.11
CA PHE A 202 4.75 -2.00 -15.11
C PHE A 202 5.71 -0.92 -14.59
N ASP A 203 6.98 -1.28 -14.38
CA ASP A 203 8.00 -0.37 -13.85
C ASP A 203 8.55 0.59 -14.89
N THR A 204 8.54 0.23 -16.18
CA THR A 204 8.92 1.11 -17.29
C THR A 204 7.73 1.88 -17.85
N ASP A 205 6.78 1.21 -18.50
CA ASP A 205 5.79 1.84 -19.36
C ASP A 205 4.73 2.62 -18.56
N PHE A 206 4.24 2.06 -17.46
CA PHE A 206 3.24 2.74 -16.62
C PHE A 206 3.85 3.90 -15.82
N LYS A 207 5.09 3.78 -15.32
CA LYS A 207 5.78 4.93 -14.69
C LYS A 207 6.06 6.04 -15.71
N SER A 208 6.59 5.70 -16.90
CA SER A 208 6.79 6.66 -17.99
C SER A 208 5.48 7.33 -18.41
N CYS A 209 4.37 6.57 -18.51
CA CYS A 209 3.06 7.13 -18.77
C CYS A 209 2.63 8.11 -17.67
N ARG A 210 2.78 7.78 -16.37
CA ARG A 210 2.42 8.69 -15.27
C ARG A 210 3.19 10.02 -15.37
N THR A 211 4.49 9.97 -15.63
CA THR A 211 5.33 11.17 -15.85
C THR A 211 4.84 11.98 -17.06
N ASN A 212 4.53 11.32 -18.17
CA ASN A 212 3.99 11.97 -19.37
C ASN A 212 2.60 12.58 -19.14
N ALA A 213 1.73 11.93 -18.36
CA ALA A 213 0.39 12.42 -18.02
C ALA A 213 0.43 13.66 -17.12
N GLN A 214 1.48 13.79 -16.29
CA GLN A 214 1.77 15.00 -15.53
C GLN A 214 2.31 16.11 -16.44
N GLY A 215 3.32 15.82 -17.27
CA GLY A 215 3.96 16.80 -18.16
C GLY A 215 3.05 17.36 -19.26
N THR A 216 2.11 16.56 -19.78
CA THR A 216 1.12 16.99 -20.78
C THR A 216 0.05 17.94 -20.22
N GLY A 217 -0.07 18.07 -18.90
CA GLY A 217 -1.08 18.92 -18.26
C GLY A 217 -2.51 18.38 -18.33
N LEU A 218 -2.71 17.13 -18.74
CA LEU A 218 -4.03 16.47 -18.78
C LEU A 218 -4.79 16.56 -17.44
N CYS A 219 -4.07 16.46 -16.33
CA CYS A 219 -4.63 16.56 -14.97
C CYS A 219 -4.51 17.96 -14.32
N LYS A 220 -4.11 18.99 -15.08
CA LYS A 220 -3.74 20.31 -14.53
C LYS A 220 -4.86 21.02 -13.77
N SER A 221 -6.13 20.80 -14.13
CA SER A 221 -7.28 21.32 -13.39
C SER A 221 -7.34 20.77 -11.96
N TYR A 222 -7.27 19.44 -11.82
CA TYR A 222 -7.20 18.76 -10.53
C TYR A 222 -5.92 19.12 -9.76
N ASP A 223 -4.79 19.22 -10.46
CA ASP A 223 -3.50 19.58 -9.84
C ASP A 223 -3.53 20.99 -9.24
N THR A 224 -4.19 21.93 -9.92
CA THR A 224 -4.44 23.30 -9.43
C THR A 224 -5.32 23.27 -8.18
N VAL A 225 -6.44 22.54 -8.19
CA VAL A 225 -7.32 22.41 -7.00
C VAL A 225 -6.58 21.76 -5.83
N ARG A 226 -5.78 20.71 -6.05
CA ARG A 226 -4.92 20.13 -5.01
C ARG A 226 -3.91 21.15 -4.49
N ALA A 227 -3.22 21.88 -5.36
CA ALA A 227 -2.27 22.91 -4.95
C ALA A 227 -2.93 24.05 -4.16
N ASP A 228 -4.19 24.40 -4.47
CA ASP A 228 -4.92 25.42 -3.75
C ASP A 228 -5.46 24.94 -2.38
N THR A 229 -6.00 23.72 -2.29
CA THR A 229 -6.51 23.16 -1.03
C THR A 229 -5.40 22.70 -0.08
N CYS A 230 -4.31 22.11 -0.59
CA CYS A 230 -3.29 21.42 0.22
C CYS A 230 -2.13 22.30 0.72
N LYS A 231 -2.19 23.64 0.62
CA LYS A 231 -1.03 24.55 0.84
C LYS A 231 -0.30 24.34 2.17
N ASN A 232 -1.04 24.06 3.24
CA ASN A 232 -0.47 23.80 4.57
C ASN A 232 0.08 22.37 4.69
N VAL A 233 -0.51 21.43 3.95
CA VAL A 233 -0.33 19.97 4.05
C VAL A 233 0.92 19.51 3.33
N THR A 234 1.18 20.01 2.12
CA THR A 234 2.36 19.65 1.31
C THR A 234 3.65 20.37 1.75
N SER A 235 3.65 20.98 2.93
CA SER A 235 4.86 21.56 3.53
C SER A 235 5.79 20.46 4.04
N ALA A 236 7.09 20.60 3.76
CA ALA A 236 8.10 19.62 4.18
C ALA A 236 8.17 19.58 5.72
N GLY A 237 7.88 18.42 6.31
CA GLY A 237 7.81 18.24 7.76
C GLY A 237 6.42 18.38 8.38
N SER A 238 5.34 18.54 7.59
CA SER A 238 3.98 18.39 8.13
C SER A 238 3.71 16.96 8.58
N ASP A 239 2.87 16.78 9.61
CA ASP A 239 2.52 15.44 10.12
C ASP A 239 1.93 14.53 9.04
N ALA A 240 1.11 15.09 8.13
CA ALA A 240 0.55 14.38 6.99
C ALA A 240 1.63 13.96 5.97
N THR A 241 2.59 14.84 5.65
CA THR A 241 3.71 14.51 4.76
C THR A 241 4.60 13.43 5.39
N VAL A 242 4.98 13.58 6.66
CA VAL A 242 5.85 12.63 7.38
C VAL A 242 5.17 11.27 7.57
N THR A 243 3.87 11.25 7.88
CA THR A 243 3.15 10.00 8.16
C THR A 243 2.77 9.27 6.89
N CYS A 244 2.22 9.97 5.90
CA CYS A 244 1.60 9.34 4.72
C CYS A 244 2.57 9.12 3.56
N SER A 245 3.72 9.79 3.53
CA SER A 245 4.78 9.53 2.54
C SER A 245 5.71 8.40 3.01
N PRO A 246 6.39 7.66 2.11
CA PRO A 246 7.38 6.66 2.49
C PRO A 246 8.61 7.28 3.18
N GLY A 247 9.03 8.47 2.75
CA GLY A 247 10.23 9.13 3.28
C GLY A 247 11.47 8.25 3.12
N SER A 248 12.23 8.07 4.20
CA SER A 248 13.35 7.12 4.28
C SER A 248 12.99 5.78 4.93
N SER A 249 11.71 5.51 5.21
CA SER A 249 11.28 4.26 5.84
C SER A 249 11.11 3.13 4.82
N THR A 250 11.34 1.89 5.26
CA THR A 250 11.17 0.70 4.42
C THR A 250 9.71 0.50 4.00
N PRO A 251 9.42 -0.28 2.93
CA PRO A 251 8.05 -0.50 2.47
C PRO A 251 7.11 -1.04 3.55
N VAL A 252 7.60 -1.94 4.43
CA VAL A 252 6.83 -2.50 5.54
C VAL A 252 6.59 -1.47 6.67
N GLU A 253 7.56 -0.60 6.96
CA GLU A 253 7.38 0.48 7.95
C GLU A 253 6.42 1.56 7.46
N HIS A 254 6.45 1.91 6.16
CA HIS A 254 5.48 2.84 5.55
C HIS A 254 4.08 2.23 5.52
N TYR A 255 3.96 0.98 5.05
CA TYR A 255 2.72 0.21 5.08
C TYR A 255 2.15 0.16 6.51
N THR A 256 2.87 -0.37 7.50
CA THR A 256 2.33 -0.56 8.86
C THR A 256 1.97 0.78 9.52
N ARG A 257 2.72 1.85 9.23
CA ARG A 257 2.39 3.22 9.67
C ARG A 257 1.05 3.70 9.11
N VAL A 258 0.82 3.57 7.80
CA VAL A 258 -0.45 3.96 7.16
C VAL A 258 -1.60 3.07 7.65
N MET A 259 -1.41 1.75 7.64
CA MET A 259 -2.43 0.77 8.00
C MET A 259 -2.93 0.90 9.45
N THR A 260 -2.04 1.30 10.38
CA THR A 260 -2.42 1.53 11.78
C THR A 260 -3.45 2.67 11.93
N LEU A 261 -3.44 3.67 11.04
CA LEU A 261 -4.41 4.78 11.07
C LEU A 261 -5.83 4.36 10.69
N PHE A 262 -6.00 3.26 9.94
CA PHE A 262 -7.31 2.79 9.48
C PHE A 262 -7.80 1.59 10.29
N CYS A 263 -6.93 0.59 10.50
CA CYS A 263 -7.36 -0.75 10.91
C CYS A 263 -6.63 -1.31 12.14
N GLY A 264 -5.47 -0.74 12.49
CA GLY A 264 -4.68 -1.16 13.64
C GLY A 264 -5.05 -0.41 14.93
N PRO A 265 -4.58 -0.90 16.10
CA PRO A 265 -4.87 -0.29 17.39
C PRO A 265 -4.28 1.12 17.50
N THR A 266 -5.04 2.03 18.11
CA THR A 266 -4.53 3.33 18.57
C THR A 266 -3.40 3.14 19.56
N ARG A 267 -2.33 3.93 19.42
CA ARG A 267 -1.20 3.98 20.36
C ARG A 267 -1.52 4.82 21.60
#